data_AF-A0A1I5BGL4-F1
#
_entry.id   AF-A0A1I5BGL4-F1
#
_cell.length_a   1.000
_cell.length_b   1.000
_cell.length_c   1.000
_cell.angle_alpha   90.00
_cell.angle_beta   90.00
_cell.angle_gamma   90.00
#
_symmetry.space_group_name_H-M   'P 1'
#
loop_
_entity.id
_entity.type
_entity.pdbx_description
1 polymer ?
#
loop_
_entity_poly.entity_id
_entity_poly.type
_entity_poly.pdbx_seq_one_letter_code
_entity_poly.pdbx_strand_id
1 'polypeptide(L)'
;MNASEFFLFKLNQYLSEKGFKFLKSKKIFTKEIAGAEFIIQIKFDGRGGLTVLDWVRLIIKTNKEIIASKMYKNEITENGRLRFPTMYSQKALDYANKMNLKKLSEMNFEEKYPASRIISAFENFIHFLENDAIEFFTEKHFR
;
A
#
# COMPACT_ATOMS: atom_id res chain seq x y z
N MET A 1 -11.39 5.31 -10.85
CA MET A 1 -10.16 5.35 -10.06
C MET A 1 -10.51 5.82 -8.64
N ASN A 2 -10.36 4.97 -7.63
CA ASN A 2 -10.47 5.31 -6.21
C ASN A 2 -9.06 5.48 -5.58
N ALA A 3 -8.98 5.86 -4.30
CA ALA A 3 -7.70 6.07 -3.61
C ALA A 3 -6.76 4.85 -3.65
N SER A 4 -7.31 3.63 -3.46
CA SER A 4 -6.52 2.39 -3.58
C SER A 4 -5.97 2.20 -4.99
N GLU A 5 -6.78 2.48 -6.01
CA GLU A 5 -6.39 2.33 -7.41
C GLU A 5 -5.32 3.35 -7.81
N PHE A 6 -5.40 4.59 -7.32
CA PHE A 6 -4.38 5.60 -7.56
C PHE A 6 -3.07 5.29 -6.82
N PHE A 7 -3.16 4.82 -5.56
CA PHE A 7 -1.99 4.34 -4.82
C PHE A 7 -1.32 3.18 -5.55
N LEU A 8 -2.08 2.16 -5.97
CA LEU A 8 -1.55 1.02 -6.71
C LEU A 8 -0.96 1.42 -8.06
N PHE A 9 -1.53 2.43 -8.73
CA PHE A 9 -0.97 2.99 -9.95
C PHE A 9 0.42 3.61 -9.71
N LYS A 10 0.55 4.50 -8.71
CA LYS A 10 1.84 5.11 -8.33
C LYS A 10 2.86 4.07 -7.89
N LEU A 11 2.43 3.11 -7.08
CA LEU A 11 3.28 2.02 -6.64
C LEU A 11 3.73 1.12 -7.79
N ASN A 12 2.87 0.86 -8.75
CA ASN A 12 3.25 0.11 -9.94
C ASN A 12 4.29 0.84 -10.79
N GLN A 13 4.19 2.16 -10.95
CA GLN A 13 5.21 2.95 -11.65
C GLN A 13 6.58 2.75 -10.99
N TYR A 14 6.67 2.95 -9.68
CA TYR A 14 7.92 2.82 -8.93
C TYR A 14 8.47 1.38 -8.91
N LEU A 15 7.64 0.38 -8.60
CA LEU A 15 8.11 -1.01 -8.48
C LEU A 15 8.47 -1.65 -9.83
N SER A 16 7.84 -1.20 -10.92
CA SER A 16 8.20 -1.64 -12.27
C SER A 16 9.62 -1.24 -12.64
N GLU A 17 10.06 -0.03 -12.26
CA GLU A 17 11.45 0.43 -12.43
C GLU A 17 12.45 -0.44 -11.65
N LYS A 18 12.01 -1.07 -10.56
CA LYS A 18 12.80 -2.04 -9.78
C LYS A 18 12.67 -3.48 -10.29
N GLY A 19 11.97 -3.71 -11.40
CA GLY A 19 11.82 -5.02 -12.04
C GLY A 19 10.70 -5.89 -11.50
N PHE A 20 9.78 -5.35 -10.70
CA PHE A 20 8.58 -6.09 -10.30
C PHE A 20 7.49 -6.03 -11.38
N LYS A 21 6.69 -7.08 -11.47
CA LYS A 21 5.49 -7.17 -12.31
C LYS A 21 4.24 -7.11 -11.43
N PHE A 22 3.28 -6.26 -11.80
CA PHE A 22 2.02 -6.15 -11.07
C PHE A 22 0.94 -7.08 -11.60
N LEU A 23 0.47 -7.99 -10.76
CA LEU A 23 -0.65 -8.89 -11.03
C LEU A 23 -1.92 -8.29 -10.43
N LYS A 24 -2.58 -7.42 -11.22
CA LYS A 24 -3.73 -6.61 -10.83
C LYS A 24 -4.87 -7.42 -10.18
N SER A 25 -5.19 -8.59 -10.72
CA SER A 25 -6.28 -9.45 -10.20
C SER A 25 -6.06 -9.92 -8.76
N LYS A 26 -4.82 -9.97 -8.31
CA LYS A 26 -4.42 -10.40 -6.96
C LYS A 26 -3.88 -9.25 -6.10
N LYS A 27 -3.75 -8.04 -6.67
CA LYS A 27 -3.10 -6.88 -6.04
C LYS A 27 -1.72 -7.23 -5.47
N ILE A 28 -0.93 -7.99 -6.23
CA ILE A 28 0.43 -8.41 -5.84
C ILE A 28 1.45 -7.91 -6.84
N PHE A 29 2.65 -7.64 -6.33
CA PHE A 29 3.84 -7.37 -7.13
C PHE A 29 4.77 -8.56 -7.00
N THR A 30 5.30 -9.05 -8.11
CA THR A 30 6.24 -10.19 -8.11
C THR A 30 7.53 -9.86 -8.84
N LYS A 31 8.65 -10.37 -8.36
CA LYS A 31 9.96 -10.28 -9.02
C LYS A 31 10.69 -11.59 -8.86
N GLU A 32 11.34 -12.08 -9.90
CA GLU A 32 12.14 -13.29 -9.85
C GLU A 32 13.63 -12.94 -9.83
N ILE A 33 14.38 -13.54 -8.90
CA ILE A 33 15.83 -13.38 -8.80
C ILE A 33 16.43 -14.75 -8.45
N ALA A 34 17.34 -15.25 -9.28
CA ALA A 34 18.07 -16.51 -9.06
C ALA A 34 17.17 -17.72 -8.71
N GLY A 35 16.01 -17.85 -9.36
CA GLY A 35 15.06 -18.94 -9.14
C GLY A 35 14.15 -18.78 -7.91
N ALA A 36 14.29 -17.67 -7.16
CA ALA A 36 13.37 -17.29 -6.10
C ALA A 36 12.38 -16.22 -6.58
N GLU A 37 11.09 -16.43 -6.28
CA GLU A 37 10.00 -15.48 -6.51
C GLU A 37 9.76 -14.64 -5.25
N PHE A 38 9.97 -13.33 -5.37
CA PHE A 38 9.74 -12.31 -4.36
C PHE A 38 8.36 -11.70 -4.59
N ILE A 39 7.50 -11.75 -3.58
CA ILE A 39 6.11 -11.29 -3.68
C ILE A 39 5.83 -10.22 -2.63
N ILE A 40 5.29 -9.08 -3.06
CA ILE A 40 4.71 -8.04 -2.22
C ILE A 40 3.20 -8.10 -2.40
N GLN A 41 2.49 -8.54 -1.38
CA GLN A 41 1.03 -8.58 -1.36
C GLN A 41 0.49 -7.47 -0.46
N ILE A 42 -0.49 -6.72 -0.98
CA ILE A 42 -1.06 -5.57 -0.27
C ILE A 42 -2.55 -5.75 -0.13
N LYS A 43 -3.08 -5.50 1.08
CA LYS A 43 -4.51 -5.41 1.31
C LYS A 43 -4.89 -4.02 1.78
N PHE A 44 -5.97 -3.52 1.20
CA PHE A 44 -6.67 -2.35 1.69
C PHE A 44 -7.94 -2.79 2.41
N ASP A 45 -8.29 -2.08 3.47
CA ASP A 45 -9.52 -2.25 4.22
C ASP A 45 -10.34 -0.96 4.20
N GLY A 46 -11.66 -1.11 4.15
CA GLY A 46 -12.63 -0.02 4.15
C GLY A 46 -13.20 0.16 5.56
N ARG A 47 -12.79 1.19 6.30
CA ARG A 47 -13.27 1.41 7.69
C ARG A 47 -14.02 2.73 7.82
N GLY A 48 -15.35 2.65 7.94
CA GLY A 48 -16.17 3.85 8.13
C GLY A 48 -15.96 4.90 7.02
N GLY A 49 -15.76 4.42 5.79
CA GLY A 49 -15.44 5.24 4.64
C GLY A 49 -13.95 5.41 4.36
N LEU A 50 -13.05 5.16 5.32
CA LEU A 50 -11.58 5.28 5.15
C LEU A 50 -11.10 4.14 4.26
N THR A 51 -10.18 4.44 3.34
CA THR A 51 -9.37 3.41 2.70
C THR A 51 -8.04 3.32 3.42
N VAL A 52 -7.84 2.25 4.19
CA VAL A 52 -6.62 2.06 4.96
C VAL A 52 -5.81 0.96 4.32
N LEU A 53 -4.50 1.14 4.16
CA LEU A 53 -3.63 -0.01 3.91
C LEU A 53 -3.66 -0.87 5.17
N ASP A 54 -4.29 -2.03 5.11
CA ASP A 54 -4.56 -2.91 6.25
C ASP A 54 -3.30 -3.68 6.62
N TRP A 55 -2.67 -4.28 5.62
CA TRP A 55 -1.42 -4.98 5.78
C TRP A 55 -0.66 -5.10 4.47
N VAL A 56 0.65 -5.30 4.63
CA VAL A 56 1.57 -5.73 3.57
C VAL A 56 2.21 -7.05 3.98
N ARG A 57 2.24 -8.00 3.07
CA ARG A 57 2.88 -9.30 3.26
C ARG A 57 3.98 -9.45 2.24
N LEU A 58 5.18 -9.70 2.74
CA LEU A 58 6.34 -10.07 1.95
C LEU A 58 6.47 -11.59 1.95
N ILE A 59 6.76 -12.18 0.80
CA ILE A 59 6.90 -13.62 0.63
C ILE A 59 8.10 -13.89 -0.27
N ILE A 60 8.90 -14.90 0.06
CA ILE A 60 9.91 -15.49 -0.81
C ILE A 60 9.47 -16.93 -1.09
N LYS A 61 9.43 -17.30 -2.37
CA LYS A 61 9.12 -18.66 -2.81
C LYS A 61 10.22 -19.22 -3.70
N THR A 62 10.46 -20.52 -3.63
CA THR A 62 11.18 -21.28 -4.65
C THR A 62 10.36 -22.52 -4.97
N ASN A 63 10.31 -22.93 -6.24
CA ASN A 63 9.62 -24.17 -6.66
C ASN A 63 8.21 -24.35 -6.07
N LYS A 64 7.44 -23.26 -5.94
CA LYS A 64 6.09 -23.15 -5.35
C LYS A 64 6.00 -23.27 -3.82
N GLU A 65 7.09 -23.53 -3.12
CA GLU A 65 7.16 -23.54 -1.66
C GLU A 65 7.42 -22.13 -1.11
N ILE A 66 6.82 -21.81 0.04
CA ILE A 66 7.08 -20.54 0.74
C ILE A 66 8.26 -20.77 1.68
N ILE A 67 9.42 -20.19 1.35
CA ILE A 67 10.64 -20.27 2.17
C ILE A 67 10.56 -19.27 3.33
N ALA A 68 10.02 -18.08 3.04
CA ALA A 68 9.95 -17.00 4.01
C ALA A 68 8.67 -16.20 3.82
N SER A 69 8.09 -15.75 4.93
CA SER A 69 7.00 -14.77 4.88
C SER A 69 7.02 -13.89 6.11
N LYS A 70 6.80 -12.59 5.88
CA LYS A 70 6.64 -11.59 6.95
C LYS A 70 5.44 -10.73 6.63
N MET A 71 4.57 -10.55 7.62
CA MET A 71 3.37 -9.74 7.50
C MET A 71 3.50 -8.51 8.40
N TYR A 72 3.30 -7.35 7.81
CA TYR A 72 3.28 -6.06 8.49
C TYR A 72 1.85 -5.57 8.49
N LYS A 73 1.25 -5.58 9.67
CA LYS A 73 -0.08 -5.00 9.89
C LYS A 73 0.05 -3.49 10.08
N ASN A 74 -1.00 -2.79 9.70
CA ASN A 74 -1.16 -1.39 10.03
C ASN A 74 -1.55 -1.24 11.49
N GLU A 75 -0.54 -1.28 12.36
CA GLU A 75 -0.67 -1.12 13.80
C GLU A 75 -0.39 0.33 14.19
N ILE A 76 -0.93 0.73 15.34
CA ILE A 76 -0.60 2.02 15.96
C ILE A 76 0.81 1.87 16.55
N THR A 77 1.77 2.65 16.06
CA THR A 77 3.15 2.72 16.54
C THR A 77 3.21 3.35 17.92
N GLU A 78 4.34 3.18 18.62
CA GLU A 78 4.54 3.67 20.00
C GLU A 78 4.29 5.18 20.18
N ASN A 79 4.47 5.97 19.12
CA ASN A 79 4.18 7.41 19.07
C ASN A 79 2.72 7.74 18.70
N GLY A 80 1.81 6.76 18.73
CA GLY A 80 0.38 6.94 18.45
C GLY A 80 0.02 7.13 16.97
N ARG A 81 0.97 6.99 16.05
CA ARG A 81 0.73 7.09 14.59
C ARG A 81 0.40 5.73 14.00
N LEU A 82 -0.26 5.67 12.86
CA LEU A 82 -0.42 4.41 12.12
C LEU A 82 0.86 4.12 11.32
N ARG A 83 1.32 2.86 11.33
CA ARG A 83 2.48 2.41 10.55
C ARG A 83 2.32 2.73 9.06
N PHE A 84 1.10 2.58 8.53
CA PHE A 84 0.75 3.02 7.19
C PHE A 84 -0.33 4.10 7.27
N PRO A 85 -0.14 5.25 6.61
CA PRO A 85 -1.11 6.33 6.67
C PRO A 85 -2.45 5.93 6.07
N THR A 86 -3.52 6.43 6.69
CA THR A 86 -4.89 6.26 6.21
C THR A 86 -5.12 7.12 4.98
N MET A 87 -5.70 6.54 3.93
CA MET A 87 -6.31 7.31 2.84
C MET A 87 -7.78 7.60 3.21
N TYR A 88 -8.24 8.82 2.93
CA TYR A 88 -9.41 9.48 3.56
C TYR A 88 -10.75 8.74 3.53
N SER A 89 -11.70 9.23 4.34
CA SER A 89 -12.99 8.58 4.61
C SER A 89 -14.20 9.18 3.91
N GLN A 90 -15.07 8.32 3.36
CA GLN A 90 -16.46 8.67 3.00
C GLN A 90 -17.18 9.40 4.15
N LYS A 91 -16.92 9.11 5.44
CA LYS A 91 -17.49 9.85 6.59
C LYS A 91 -16.93 11.27 6.80
N ALA A 92 -15.65 11.53 6.50
CA ALA A 92 -15.06 12.87 6.57
C ALA A 92 -15.59 13.73 5.42
N LEU A 93 -15.87 13.07 4.29
CA LEU A 93 -16.59 13.62 3.17
C LEU A 93 -18.09 13.84 3.49
N ASP A 94 -18.73 12.93 4.22
CA ASP A 94 -20.11 13.11 4.71
C ASP A 94 -20.22 14.21 5.77
N TYR A 95 -19.15 14.44 6.56
CA TYR A 95 -19.05 15.56 7.49
C TYR A 95 -18.88 16.89 6.76
N ALA A 96 -18.11 16.93 5.67
CA ALA A 96 -18.04 18.09 4.78
C ALA A 96 -19.40 18.40 4.12
N ASN A 97 -20.11 17.36 3.65
CA ASN A 97 -21.47 17.49 3.11
C ASN A 97 -22.47 18.03 4.17
N LYS A 98 -22.35 17.62 5.44
CA LYS A 98 -23.17 18.13 6.57
C LYS A 98 -22.87 19.59 6.92
N MET A 99 -21.67 20.07 6.62
CA MET A 99 -21.24 21.47 6.82
C MET A 99 -21.64 22.39 5.64
N ASN A 100 -22.48 21.94 4.69
CA ASN A 100 -22.81 22.64 3.43
C ASN A 100 -21.59 22.95 2.53
N LEU A 101 -20.48 22.23 2.69
CA LEU A 101 -19.45 22.18 1.66
C LEU A 101 -19.97 21.25 0.55
N LYS A 102 -19.85 21.66 -0.73
CA LYS A 102 -20.26 20.97 -1.99
C LYS A 102 -20.59 19.47 -1.84
N LYS A 103 -21.69 18.98 -2.44
CA LYS A 103 -22.03 17.54 -2.36
C LYS A 103 -20.93 16.67 -2.98
N LEU A 104 -20.73 15.46 -2.45
CA LEU A 104 -19.73 14.52 -2.94
C LEU A 104 -19.78 14.26 -4.45
N SER A 105 -20.98 14.14 -5.03
CA SER A 105 -21.18 13.94 -6.47
C SER A 105 -20.64 15.10 -7.31
N GLU A 106 -20.49 16.28 -6.69
CA GLU A 106 -20.09 17.53 -7.31
C GLU A 106 -18.58 17.82 -7.11
N MET A 107 -17.92 17.07 -6.22
CA MET A 107 -16.47 17.15 -6.03
C MET A 107 -15.73 16.31 -7.08
N ASN A 108 -14.72 16.90 -7.72
CA ASN A 108 -13.85 16.21 -8.66
C ASN A 108 -12.83 15.30 -7.92
N PHE A 109 -12.05 14.52 -8.67
CA PHE A 109 -11.08 13.58 -8.09
C PHE A 109 -10.04 14.30 -7.22
N GLU A 110 -9.54 15.46 -7.62
CA GLU A 110 -8.51 16.20 -6.88
C GLU A 110 -9.06 16.81 -5.58
N GLU A 111 -10.32 17.26 -5.58
CA GLU A 111 -11.06 17.71 -4.39
C GLU A 111 -11.31 16.54 -3.41
N LYS A 112 -11.59 15.33 -3.93
CA LYS A 112 -11.80 14.11 -3.13
C LYS A 112 -10.50 13.46 -2.63
N TYR A 113 -9.42 13.64 -3.38
CA TYR A 113 -8.15 12.94 -3.21
C TYR A 113 -6.99 13.93 -3.36
N PRO A 114 -6.67 14.73 -2.31
CA PRO A 114 -5.54 15.64 -2.37
C PRO A 114 -4.26 14.85 -2.65
N ALA A 115 -3.62 15.14 -3.79
CA ALA A 115 -2.45 14.40 -4.24
C ALA A 115 -1.36 14.32 -3.15
N SER A 116 -1.19 15.40 -2.37
CA SER A 116 -0.24 15.47 -1.25
C SER A 116 -0.42 14.40 -0.18
N ARG A 117 -1.67 14.01 0.15
CA ARG A 117 -1.95 12.97 1.15
C ARG A 117 -1.62 11.58 0.62
N ILE A 118 -1.90 11.33 -0.66
CA ILE A 118 -1.59 10.04 -1.29
C ILE A 118 -0.10 9.92 -1.59
N ILE A 119 0.56 11.01 -1.97
CA ILE A 119 2.02 11.08 -2.17
C ILE A 119 2.73 10.81 -0.85
N SER A 120 2.36 11.48 0.25
CA SER A 120 2.96 11.18 1.56
C SER A 120 2.71 9.74 2.00
N ALA A 121 1.55 9.17 1.68
CA ALA A 121 1.28 7.76 1.94
C ALA A 121 2.15 6.80 1.13
N PHE A 122 2.37 7.16 -0.12
CA PHE A 122 3.25 6.45 -1.02
C PHE A 122 4.71 6.55 -0.57
N GLU A 123 5.21 7.74 -0.23
CA GLU A 123 6.59 7.97 0.24
C GLU A 123 6.90 7.18 1.52
N ASN A 124 6.01 7.22 2.51
CA ASN A 124 6.16 6.42 3.74
C ASN A 124 6.19 4.92 3.44
N PHE A 125 5.39 4.47 2.46
CA PHE A 125 5.38 3.08 2.05
C PHE A 125 6.66 2.68 1.30
N ILE A 126 7.21 3.56 0.46
CA ILE A 126 8.51 3.33 -0.19
C ILE A 126 9.62 3.26 0.86
N HIS A 127 9.65 4.17 1.83
CA HIS A 127 10.61 4.12 2.92
C HIS A 127 10.53 2.79 3.70
N PHE A 128 9.32 2.30 3.97
CA PHE A 128 9.12 0.96 4.55
C PHE A 128 9.70 -0.14 3.65
N LEU A 129 9.45 -0.12 2.34
CA LEU A 129 9.99 -1.12 1.44
C LEU A 129 11.52 -1.07 1.36
N GLU A 130 12.11 0.12 1.36
CA GLU A 130 13.56 0.29 1.25
C GLU A 130 14.31 -0.11 2.52
N ASN A 131 13.72 0.08 3.71
CA ASN A 131 14.38 -0.26 4.96
C ASN A 131 13.97 -1.64 5.49
N ASP A 132 12.66 -1.89 5.65
CA ASP A 132 12.16 -3.12 6.28
C ASP A 132 12.00 -4.30 5.32
N ALA A 133 11.77 -4.04 4.02
CA ALA A 133 11.64 -5.11 3.03
C ALA A 133 13.00 -5.53 2.47
N ILE A 134 13.94 -4.59 2.25
CA ILE A 134 15.30 -4.95 1.83
C ILE A 134 15.97 -5.84 2.87
N GLU A 135 15.93 -5.51 4.16
CA GLU A 135 16.46 -6.38 5.24
C GLU A 135 15.85 -7.79 5.20
N PHE A 136 14.52 -7.89 5.01
CA PHE A 136 13.84 -9.18 4.86
C PHE A 136 14.34 -9.97 3.64
N PHE A 137 14.75 -9.29 2.56
CA PHE A 137 15.24 -9.91 1.34
C PHE A 137 16.76 -10.17 1.33
N THR A 138 17.55 -9.53 2.20
CA THR A 138 19.02 -9.62 2.20
C THR A 138 19.61 -10.47 3.34
N GLU A 139 19.09 -10.41 4.57
CA GLU A 139 19.89 -10.85 5.73
C GLU A 139 19.73 -12.32 6.19
N LYS A 140 18.71 -13.07 5.78
CA LYS A 140 18.43 -14.39 6.41
C LYS A 140 18.16 -15.58 5.51
N HIS A 141 18.14 -15.43 4.19
CA HIS A 141 17.67 -16.50 3.30
C HIS A 141 18.70 -17.01 2.27
N PHE A 142 19.93 -16.48 2.32
CA PHE A 142 21.04 -16.91 1.45
C PHE A 142 22.33 -17.23 2.22
N ARG A 143 22.25 -17.45 3.54
CA ARG A 143 23.35 -18.00 4.34
C ARG A 143 23.16 -19.49 4.56
#